data_AF-A0A1V5C4B4-F1
#
_entry.id   AF-A0A1V5C4B4-F1
#
_cell.length_a   1.000
_cell.length_b   1.000
_cell.length_c   1.000
_cell.angle_alpha   90.00
_cell.angle_beta   90.00
_cell.angle_gamma   90.00
#
_symmetry.space_group_name_H-M   'P 1'
#
loop_
_entity.id
_entity.type
_entity.pdbx_description
1 polymer ?
#
loop_
_entity_poly.entity_id
_entity_poly.type
_entity_poly.pdbx_seq_one_letter_code
_entity_poly.pdbx_strand_id
1 'polypeptide(L)'
;MPGKHLEGNQLADSELIVDDEPYAQIENRYGHDPLKRTGEGPGLDKYSAVLKFEGIEENFSYAPPDAQEVTIKLLVLEDNKEIPVEYRASGHHCFLGVSRNGKSLVISKNPCKSLVLDKNVRGTQYEAEPLVLALQ
;
A
#
# COMPACT_ATOMS: atom_id res chain seq x y z
N MET A 1 24.02 -3.03 61.34
CA MET A 1 22.71 -3.60 60.94
C MET A 1 21.62 -2.61 61.34
N PRO A 2 20.41 -2.72 60.76
CA PRO A 2 19.81 -2.11 59.55
C PRO A 2 19.22 -0.70 59.87
N GLY A 3 18.62 0.14 59.03
CA GLY A 3 18.12 0.10 57.64
C GLY A 3 16.95 1.11 57.54
N LYS A 4 16.74 1.72 56.36
CA LYS A 4 15.50 2.25 55.73
C LYS A 4 15.85 3.42 54.77
N HIS A 5 15.85 3.18 53.45
CA HIS A 5 14.76 3.41 52.46
C HIS A 5 14.64 4.89 52.08
N LEU A 6 15.26 5.32 50.97
CA LEU A 6 14.75 5.47 49.58
C LEU A 6 13.89 6.72 49.37
N GLU A 7 14.44 7.65 48.57
CA GLU A 7 13.82 8.58 47.61
C GLU A 7 15.03 9.25 46.91
N GLY A 8 15.23 9.32 45.60
CA GLY A 8 14.33 9.32 44.45
C GLY A 8 14.80 10.47 43.56
N ASN A 9 15.33 10.16 42.37
CA ASN A 9 15.32 10.94 41.11
C ASN A 9 16.61 10.66 40.30
N GLN A 10 16.51 9.78 39.30
CA GLN A 10 16.05 10.05 37.93
C GLN A 10 17.27 10.43 37.08
N LEU A 11 17.89 9.40 36.52
CA LEU A 11 18.84 9.47 35.43
C LEU A 11 18.11 10.13 34.24
N ALA A 12 18.68 11.22 33.73
CA ALA A 12 18.33 11.75 32.43
C ALA A 12 19.01 10.87 31.39
N ASP A 13 18.38 9.73 31.08
CA ASP A 13 18.70 8.99 29.88
C ASP A 13 18.10 9.78 28.71
N SER A 14 18.99 10.24 27.85
CA SER A 14 18.70 10.70 26.51
C SER A 14 17.86 9.63 25.81
N GLU A 15 16.55 9.86 25.69
CA GLU A 15 15.68 9.06 24.84
C GLU A 15 16.21 9.18 23.40
N LEU A 16 16.83 8.09 22.94
CA LEU A 16 16.82 7.73 21.54
C LEU A 16 15.33 7.73 21.13
N ILE A 17 14.92 8.77 20.41
CA ILE A 17 13.68 8.73 19.64
C ILE A 17 13.95 7.70 18.55
N VAL A 18 13.56 6.46 18.83
CA VAL A 18 13.37 5.45 17.79
C VAL A 18 12.09 5.89 17.09
N ASP A 19 12.20 6.33 15.84
CA ASP A 19 11.06 6.60 14.97
C ASP A 19 10.30 5.28 14.75
N ASP A 20 9.45 4.94 15.70
CA ASP A 20 8.68 3.70 15.71
C ASP A 20 7.62 3.72 14.61
N GLU A 21 7.70 2.70 13.75
CA GLU A 21 6.61 2.05 13.01
C GLU A 21 5.89 2.89 11.93
N PRO A 22 6.43 2.95 10.68
CA PRO A 22 5.66 3.38 9.51
C PRO A 22 4.37 2.57 9.31
N TYR A 23 4.28 1.37 9.89
CA TYR A 23 3.11 0.50 9.85
C TYR A 23 1.87 1.15 10.48
N ALA A 24 2.01 1.72 11.68
CA ALA A 24 0.91 2.38 12.38
C ALA A 24 0.44 3.65 11.63
N GLN A 25 1.34 4.33 10.91
CA GLN A 25 0.97 5.47 10.07
C GLN A 25 0.26 5.05 8.78
N ILE A 26 0.66 3.93 8.17
CA ILE A 26 0.02 3.35 6.99
C ILE A 26 -1.35 2.77 7.35
N GLU A 27 -1.49 2.03 8.46
CA GLU A 27 -2.79 1.58 8.95
C GLU A 27 -3.69 2.75 9.35
N ASN A 28 -3.19 3.82 9.98
CA ASN A 28 -4.00 5.01 10.25
C ASN A 28 -4.34 5.82 8.98
N ARG A 29 -3.47 5.78 7.95
CA ARG A 29 -3.68 6.49 6.68
C ARG A 29 -4.62 5.72 5.74
N TYR A 30 -4.56 4.38 5.73
CA TYR A 30 -5.25 3.50 4.77
C TYR A 30 -6.23 2.50 5.40
N GLY A 31 -6.23 2.29 6.72
CA GLY A 31 -6.98 1.22 7.40
C GLY A 31 -8.48 1.42 7.56
N HIS A 32 -9.03 2.59 7.19
CA HIS A 32 -10.50 2.80 7.21
C HIS A 32 -11.17 2.64 5.85
N ASP A 33 -10.42 2.80 4.74
CA ASP A 33 -10.81 2.53 3.35
C ASP A 33 -9.57 2.78 2.47
N PRO A 34 -8.77 1.75 2.13
CA PRO A 34 -7.52 1.92 1.40
C PRO A 34 -7.73 2.51 0.00
N LEU A 35 -8.93 2.35 -0.57
CA LEU A 35 -9.26 2.75 -1.93
C LEU A 35 -9.52 4.26 -2.00
N LYS A 36 -10.29 4.81 -1.05
CA LYS A 36 -10.76 6.21 -1.03
C LYS A 36 -9.70 7.30 -0.88
N ARG A 37 -8.49 6.96 -0.47
CA ARG A 37 -7.47 7.96 -0.08
C ARG A 37 -6.25 8.00 -0.98
N THR A 38 -6.17 7.15 -2.00
CA THR A 38 -5.02 7.20 -2.89
C THR A 38 -5.01 8.47 -3.73
N GLY A 39 -6.16 9.09 -4.05
CA GLY A 39 -6.26 10.34 -4.81
C GLY A 39 -5.65 10.30 -6.24
N GLU A 40 -4.94 9.22 -6.56
CA GLU A 40 -3.99 9.12 -7.67
C GLU A 40 -4.30 7.97 -8.62
N GLY A 41 -5.48 7.39 -8.48
CA GLY A 41 -6.03 6.43 -9.43
C GLY A 41 -7.50 6.70 -9.61
N PRO A 42 -7.94 7.46 -10.65
CA PRO A 42 -9.37 7.75 -10.84
C PRO A 42 -10.22 6.47 -10.91
N GLY A 43 -9.63 5.35 -11.31
CA GLY A 43 -10.36 4.10 -11.38
C GLY A 43 -10.48 3.31 -10.08
N LEU A 44 -9.62 3.50 -9.07
CA LEU A 44 -9.76 2.75 -7.81
C LEU A 44 -11.04 3.12 -7.07
N ASP A 45 -11.37 4.41 -7.02
CA ASP A 45 -12.63 4.89 -6.45
C ASP A 45 -13.82 4.55 -7.34
N LYS A 46 -13.67 4.76 -8.66
CA LYS A 46 -14.73 4.48 -9.64
C LYS A 46 -15.17 3.02 -9.64
N TYR A 47 -14.24 2.09 -9.45
CA TYR A 47 -14.47 0.64 -9.50
C TYR A 47 -14.50 -0.02 -8.13
N SER A 48 -14.58 0.75 -7.04
CA SER A 48 -14.48 0.21 -5.68
C SER A 48 -15.52 -0.87 -5.36
N ALA A 49 -16.71 -0.80 -5.97
CA ALA A 49 -17.80 -1.75 -5.77
C ALA A 49 -17.49 -3.17 -6.28
N VAL A 50 -16.53 -3.30 -7.19
CA VAL A 50 -16.15 -4.58 -7.84
C VAL A 50 -14.73 -5.01 -7.48
N LEU A 51 -14.13 -4.33 -6.50
CA LEU A 51 -12.84 -4.65 -5.91
C LEU A 51 -13.06 -5.30 -4.54
N LYS A 52 -12.50 -6.49 -4.36
CA LYS A 52 -12.45 -7.16 -3.07
C LYS A 52 -11.08 -6.96 -2.44
N PHE A 53 -11.04 -6.35 -1.25
CA PHE A 53 -9.82 -6.29 -0.45
C PHE A 53 -9.46 -7.67 0.09
N GLU A 54 -8.20 -8.09 -0.09
CA GLU A 54 -7.70 -9.39 0.34
C GLU A 54 -6.61 -9.31 1.41
N GLY A 55 -6.06 -8.13 1.67
CA GLY A 55 -5.10 -7.92 2.75
C GLY A 55 -4.01 -6.91 2.41
N ILE A 56 -3.09 -6.76 3.36
CA ILE A 56 -1.89 -5.95 3.26
C ILE A 56 -0.70 -6.83 3.61
N GLU A 57 0.39 -6.69 2.85
CA GLU A 57 1.68 -7.32 3.13
C GLU A 57 2.81 -6.29 3.08
N GLU A 58 3.94 -6.62 3.68
CA GLU A 58 5.14 -5.78 3.72
C GLU A 58 6.39 -6.62 3.51
N ASN A 59 7.50 -5.94 3.18
CA ASN A 59 8.77 -6.59 2.93
C ASN A 59 9.97 -5.92 3.63
N PHE A 60 9.75 -5.04 4.61
CA PHE A 60 10.77 -4.21 5.24
C PHE A 60 11.87 -5.00 5.94
N SER A 61 11.55 -6.21 6.42
CA SER A 61 12.50 -7.08 7.11
C SER A 61 13.49 -7.79 6.19
N TYR A 62 13.22 -7.89 4.89
CA TYR A 62 14.03 -8.68 3.95
C TYR A 62 14.35 -8.01 2.61
N ALA A 63 13.63 -6.96 2.20
CA ALA A 63 13.92 -6.22 0.98
C ALA A 63 15.00 -5.14 1.20
N PRO A 64 15.85 -4.87 0.20
CA PRO A 64 16.79 -3.75 0.25
C PRO A 64 16.03 -2.41 0.31
N PRO A 65 16.60 -1.34 0.89
CA PRO A 65 15.88 -0.09 1.19
C PRO A 65 15.12 0.54 0.03
N ASP A 66 15.62 0.39 -1.20
CA ASP A 66 15.05 0.92 -2.43
C ASP A 66 13.91 0.05 -3.01
N ALA A 67 13.75 -1.18 -2.53
CA ALA A 67 12.67 -2.09 -2.90
C ALA A 67 11.64 -2.32 -1.77
N GLN A 68 11.76 -1.56 -0.67
CA GLN A 68 10.86 -1.68 0.47
C GLN A 68 9.48 -1.06 0.19
N GLU A 69 8.43 -1.84 0.37
CA GLU A 69 7.05 -1.46 0.09
C GLU A 69 6.03 -2.16 1.00
N VAL A 70 4.88 -1.51 1.15
CA VAL A 70 3.64 -2.13 1.63
C VAL A 70 2.76 -2.44 0.43
N THR A 71 2.39 -3.69 0.26
CA THR A 71 1.53 -4.15 -0.82
C THR A 71 0.08 -4.26 -0.36
N ILE A 72 -0.82 -3.53 -1.01
CA ILE A 72 -2.27 -3.69 -0.87
C ILE A 72 -2.73 -4.72 -1.91
N LYS A 73 -3.45 -5.77 -1.46
CA LYS A 73 -3.96 -6.84 -2.32
C LYS A 73 -5.44 -6.67 -2.59
N LEU A 74 -5.78 -6.60 -3.88
CA LEU A 74 -7.15 -6.46 -4.35
C LEU A 74 -7.46 -7.54 -5.38
N LEU A 75 -8.61 -8.21 -5.26
CA LEU A 75 -9.17 -9.07 -6.30
C LEU A 75 -10.23 -8.30 -7.09
N VAL A 76 -10.09 -8.28 -8.41
CA VAL A 76 -11.14 -7.80 -9.31
C VAL A 76 -12.14 -8.93 -9.54
N LEU A 77 -13.40 -8.72 -9.18
CA LEU A 77 -14.41 -9.78 -9.29
C LEU A 77 -14.65 -10.21 -10.75
N GLU A 78 -14.71 -11.52 -10.98
CA GLU A 78 -15.19 -12.12 -12.25
C GLU A 78 -16.69 -11.77 -12.40
N ASP A 79 -17.15 -11.42 -13.60
CA ASP A 79 -18.52 -10.97 -13.90
C ASP A 79 -18.92 -9.54 -13.50
N ASN A 80 -17.96 -8.63 -13.34
CA ASN A 80 -18.29 -7.21 -13.23
C ASN A 80 -18.60 -6.59 -14.62
N LYS A 81 -19.63 -5.74 -14.69
CA LYS A 81 -20.01 -4.97 -15.90
C LYS A 81 -19.53 -3.51 -15.86
N GLU A 82 -18.95 -3.10 -14.74
CA GLU A 82 -18.54 -1.73 -14.49
C GLU A 82 -17.18 -1.43 -15.12
N ILE A 83 -16.27 -2.42 -15.15
CA ILE A 83 -14.95 -2.27 -15.75
C ILE A 83 -15.04 -2.52 -17.27
N PRO A 84 -14.49 -1.60 -18.10
CA PRO A 84 -14.40 -1.82 -19.54
C PRO A 84 -13.66 -3.12 -19.88
N VAL A 85 -14.24 -3.91 -20.78
CA VAL A 85 -13.72 -5.24 -21.18
C VAL A 85 -12.29 -5.15 -21.74
N GLU A 86 -11.95 -4.03 -22.37
CA GLU A 86 -10.63 -3.75 -22.91
C GLU A 86 -9.53 -3.65 -21.84
N TYR A 87 -9.87 -3.40 -20.57
CA TYR A 87 -8.89 -3.40 -19.48
C TYR A 87 -8.48 -4.83 -19.13
N ARG A 88 -9.32 -5.82 -19.46
CA ARG A 88 -9.11 -7.24 -19.16
C ARG A 88 -8.77 -7.50 -17.69
N ALA A 89 -9.39 -6.76 -16.77
CA ALA A 89 -9.04 -6.78 -15.34
C ALA A 89 -9.79 -7.83 -14.51
N SER A 90 -10.94 -8.32 -14.98
CA SER A 90 -11.77 -9.30 -14.27
C SER A 90 -10.98 -10.56 -13.90
N GLY A 91 -11.09 -11.00 -12.64
CA GLY A 91 -10.39 -12.17 -12.09
C GLY A 91 -8.92 -11.94 -11.72
N HIS A 92 -8.36 -10.74 -11.98
CA HIS A 92 -6.97 -10.48 -11.62
C HIS A 92 -6.81 -10.05 -10.15
N HIS A 93 -5.78 -10.59 -9.52
CA HIS A 93 -5.20 -10.03 -8.30
C HIS A 93 -4.28 -8.85 -8.66
N CYS A 94 -4.65 -7.67 -8.17
CA CYS A 94 -3.92 -6.44 -8.25
C CYS A 94 -3.15 -6.19 -6.96
N PHE A 95 -1.83 -6.08 -7.11
CA PHE A 95 -0.89 -5.75 -6.05
C PHE A 95 -0.48 -4.29 -6.25
N LEU A 96 -0.85 -3.46 -5.29
CA LEU A 96 -0.54 -2.04 -5.27
C LEU A 96 0.58 -1.81 -4.25
N GLY A 97 1.82 -1.66 -4.72
CA GLY A 97 2.98 -1.43 -3.86
C GLY A 97 3.11 0.03 -3.49
N VAL A 98 3.07 0.37 -2.20
CA VAL A 98 3.35 1.72 -1.70
C VAL A 98 4.75 1.71 -1.13
N SER A 99 5.65 2.52 -1.67
CA SER A 99 7.03 2.59 -1.18
C SER A 99 7.08 2.95 0.31
N ARG A 100 8.14 2.53 1.00
CA ARG A 100 8.28 2.74 2.45
C ARG A 100 8.14 4.19 2.90
N ASN A 101 8.54 5.15 2.06
CA ASN A 101 8.41 6.58 2.35
C ASN A 101 7.01 7.15 2.05
N GLY A 102 6.10 6.32 1.54
CA GLY A 102 4.73 6.68 1.19
C GLY A 102 4.60 7.61 -0.01
N LYS A 103 5.64 7.78 -0.82
CA LYS A 103 5.69 8.77 -1.93
C LYS A 103 5.46 8.16 -3.30
N SER A 104 5.41 6.84 -3.42
CA SER A 104 5.17 6.21 -4.71
C SER A 104 4.26 4.99 -4.62
N LEU A 105 3.42 4.85 -5.63
CA LEU A 105 2.56 3.71 -5.90
C LEU A 105 3.11 2.94 -7.11
N VAL A 106 3.34 1.64 -6.95
CA VAL A 106 3.97 0.75 -7.93
C VAL A 106 2.97 -0.33 -8.34
N ILE A 107 2.75 -0.48 -9.65
CA ILE A 107 1.77 -1.42 -10.21
C ILE A 107 2.38 -2.15 -11.43
N SER A 108 2.53 -3.47 -11.32
CA SER A 108 3.25 -4.25 -12.33
C SER A 108 2.37 -4.82 -13.44
N LYS A 109 1.11 -5.16 -13.16
CA LYS A 109 0.22 -5.83 -14.13
C LYS A 109 -0.59 -4.84 -14.96
N ASN A 110 -0.58 -4.97 -16.28
CA ASN A 110 -1.29 -4.06 -17.19
C ASN A 110 -2.81 -3.97 -16.97
N PRO A 111 -3.53 -5.06 -16.65
CA PRO A 111 -4.94 -4.93 -16.29
C PRO A 111 -5.17 -4.07 -15.04
N CYS A 112 -4.29 -4.18 -14.05
CA CYS A 112 -4.34 -3.37 -12.83
C CYS A 112 -3.92 -1.91 -13.09
N LYS A 113 -2.92 -1.67 -13.95
CA LYS A 113 -2.56 -0.32 -14.41
C LYS A 113 -3.76 0.33 -15.10
N SER A 114 -4.47 -0.43 -15.95
CA SER A 114 -5.65 0.06 -16.67
C SER A 114 -6.78 0.43 -15.72
N LEU A 115 -7.00 -0.42 -14.71
CA LEU A 115 -7.97 -0.17 -13.65
C LEU A 115 -7.61 1.09 -12.87
N VAL A 116 -6.39 1.20 -12.35
CA VAL A 116 -5.97 2.36 -11.55
C VAL A 116 -6.07 3.67 -12.35
N LEU A 117 -5.60 3.65 -13.59
CA LEU A 117 -5.54 4.83 -14.45
C LEU A 117 -6.87 5.19 -15.14
N ASP A 118 -7.89 4.33 -15.03
CA ASP A 118 -9.14 4.40 -15.81
C ASP A 118 -8.87 4.62 -17.32
N LYS A 119 -7.96 3.83 -17.88
CA LYS A 119 -7.68 3.82 -19.33
C LYS A 119 -7.10 2.50 -19.78
N ASN A 120 -7.31 2.14 -21.04
CA ASN A 120 -6.71 0.94 -21.61
C ASN A 120 -5.18 1.07 -21.72
N VAL A 121 -4.45 0.25 -20.95
CA VAL A 121 -3.00 0.05 -21.08
C VAL A 121 -2.76 -1.16 -21.97
N ARG A 122 -2.23 -0.90 -23.17
CA ARG A 122 -1.88 -1.94 -24.15
C ARG A 122 -0.64 -2.72 -23.69
N GLY A 123 -0.48 -3.94 -24.20
CA GLY A 123 0.68 -4.80 -23.92
C GLY A 123 0.27 -6.19 -23.43
N THR A 124 1.27 -7.00 -23.08
CA THR A 124 1.06 -8.27 -22.37
C THR A 124 0.61 -8.00 -20.93
N GLN A 125 0.07 -9.01 -20.24
CA GLN A 125 -0.37 -8.86 -18.85
C GLN A 125 0.76 -8.36 -17.93
N TYR A 126 1.98 -8.81 -18.20
CA TYR A 126 3.21 -8.38 -17.56
C TYR A 126 4.02 -7.60 -18.59
N GLU A 127 4.23 -6.31 -18.37
CA GLU A 127 5.27 -5.56 -19.06
C GLU A 127 6.51 -5.46 -18.19
N ALA A 128 7.67 -5.24 -18.81
CA ALA A 128 8.95 -5.18 -18.11
C ALA A 128 9.01 -4.03 -17.09
N GLU A 129 8.32 -2.92 -17.35
CA GLU A 129 8.35 -1.73 -16.49
C GLU A 129 7.06 -1.58 -15.67
N PRO A 130 7.16 -1.45 -14.34
CA PRO A 130 6.01 -1.12 -13.51
C PRO A 130 5.55 0.32 -13.75
N LEU A 131 4.26 0.57 -13.57
CA LEU A 131 3.76 1.93 -13.45
C LEU A 131 4.15 2.45 -12.08
N VAL A 132 4.79 3.62 -12.03
CA VAL A 132 5.11 4.32 -10.79
C VAL A 132 4.39 5.66 -10.79
N LEU A 133 3.48 5.85 -9.84
CA LEU A 133 2.77 7.11 -9.60
C LEU A 133 3.35 7.76 -8.33
N ALA A 134 3.42 9.08 -8.31
CA ALA A 134 4.00 9.82 -7.19
C ALA A 134 2.90 10.37 -6.29
N LEU A 135 2.82 9.83 -5.05
CA LEU A 135 1.82 10.14 -4.03
C LEU A 135 2.03 11.54 -3.43
N GLN A 136 1.01 12.41 -3.54
CA GLN A 136 0.96 13.78 -3.00
C GLN A 136 0.72 13.85 -1.50
#